data_AF-A0A093XT76-F1
#
_entry.id   AF-A0A093XT76-F1
#
_cell.length_a   1.000
_cell.length_b   1.000
_cell.length_c   1.000
_cell.angle_alpha   90.00
_cell.angle_beta   90.00
_cell.angle_gamma   90.00
#
_symmetry.space_group_name_H-M   'P 1'
#
loop_
_entity.id
_entity.type
_entity.pdbx_description
1 polymer ?
#
loop_
_entity_poly.entity_id
_entity_poly.type
_entity_poly.pdbx_seq_one_letter_code
_entity_poly.pdbx_strand_id
1 'polypeptide(L)'
;MADSTIYQASTTAPVNIAVVKYWGKRDPKLNLPTNSSLSVTLSQSDLRTHTTAACSSTFGSDDALLLNGAPQDVSGARTQACFRELRSLRAALEAADPSLPKLSTLTLKIVSE
;
A
#
# COMPACT_ATOMS: atom_id res chain seq x y z
N MET A 1 -3.74 -27.43 13.71
CA MET A 1 -4.68 -26.30 13.83
C MET A 1 -4.12 -25.19 12.95
N ALA A 2 -4.89 -24.65 12.01
CA ALA A 2 -4.41 -23.55 11.18
C ALA A 2 -4.10 -22.34 12.08
N ASP A 3 -2.93 -21.74 11.91
CA ASP A 3 -2.54 -20.52 12.64
C ASP A 3 -3.58 -19.42 12.37
N SER A 4 -4.19 -18.92 13.44
CA SER A 4 -5.23 -17.88 13.41
C SER A 4 -4.67 -16.48 13.69
N THR A 5 -3.35 -16.34 13.71
CA THR A 5 -2.69 -15.07 13.95
C THR A 5 -3.05 -14.06 12.86
N ILE A 6 -3.38 -12.84 13.28
CA ILE A 6 -3.59 -11.68 12.40
C ILE A 6 -2.41 -10.74 12.63
N TYR A 7 -1.63 -10.50 11.58
CA TYR A 7 -0.58 -9.51 11.58
C TYR A 7 -1.16 -8.21 11.04
N GLN A 8 -0.98 -7.10 11.77
CA GLN A 8 -1.49 -5.80 11.34
C GLN A 8 -0.50 -4.68 11.63
N ALA A 9 -0.54 -3.64 10.81
CA ALA A 9 0.17 -2.40 11.02
C ALA A 9 -0.70 -1.23 10.58
N SER A 10 -0.68 -0.16 11.38
CA SER A 10 -1.37 1.10 11.09
C SER A 10 -0.36 2.22 10.92
N THR A 11 -0.62 3.10 9.97
CA THR A 11 0.23 4.28 9.72
C THR A 11 -0.61 5.46 9.27
N THR A 12 -0.05 6.66 9.39
CA THR A 12 -0.64 7.88 8.86
C THR A 12 0.29 8.51 7.83
N ALA A 13 -0.27 9.03 6.74
CA ALA A 13 0.47 9.69 5.68
C ALA A 13 -0.03 11.13 5.48
N PRO A 14 0.88 12.12 5.30
CA PRO A 14 0.50 13.50 5.04
C PRO A 14 0.09 13.73 3.59
N VAL A 15 -0.70 14.79 3.37
CA VAL A 15 -0.86 15.37 2.04
C VAL A 15 0.30 16.32 1.71
N ASN A 16 0.46 16.64 0.43
CA ASN A 16 1.44 17.62 -0.03
C ASN A 16 0.82 18.60 -1.04
N ILE A 17 1.38 19.81 -1.14
CA ILE A 17 1.00 20.81 -2.15
C ILE A 17 2.22 21.13 -3.02
N ALA A 18 2.08 20.94 -4.32
CA ALA A 18 3.15 21.21 -5.29
C ALA A 18 3.39 22.71 -5.46
N VAL A 19 4.64 23.15 -5.26
CA VAL A 19 5.14 24.50 -5.58
C VAL A 19 5.76 24.56 -6.97
N VAL A 20 6.32 23.43 -7.45
CA VAL A 20 6.65 23.19 -8.87
C VAL A 20 5.79 22.01 -9.34
N LYS A 21 4.99 22.21 -10.37
CA LYS A 21 3.86 21.32 -10.71
C LYS A 21 4.31 20.05 -11.43
N TYR A 22 3.72 18.93 -11.03
CA TYR A 22 3.65 17.70 -11.83
C TYR A 22 2.50 17.85 -12.83
N TRP A 23 2.81 18.00 -14.13
CA TRP A 23 1.79 18.13 -15.16
C TRP A 23 2.27 17.54 -16.49
N GLY A 24 1.66 16.41 -16.89
CA GLY A 24 2.05 15.66 -18.08
C GLY A 24 2.83 14.38 -17.74
N LYS A 25 2.59 13.32 -18.52
CA LYS A 25 3.26 12.03 -18.39
C LYS A 25 3.98 11.71 -19.70
N ARG A 26 5.28 11.42 -19.62
CA ARG A 26 6.04 10.88 -20.76
C ARG A 26 5.83 9.36 -20.92
N ASP A 27 5.52 8.68 -19.81
CA ASP A 27 5.13 7.27 -19.80
C ASP A 27 3.93 7.08 -18.84
N PRO A 28 2.70 6.94 -19.35
CA PRO A 28 1.51 6.73 -18.53
C PRO A 28 1.46 5.38 -17.82
N LYS A 29 2.09 4.34 -18.38
CA LYS A 29 2.07 2.97 -17.82
C LYS A 29 2.90 2.90 -16.55
N LEU A 30 4.08 3.51 -16.57
CA LEU A 30 4.97 3.64 -15.41
C LEU A 30 4.70 4.88 -14.55
N ASN A 31 3.75 5.74 -14.95
CA ASN A 31 3.48 7.05 -14.34
C ASN A 31 4.69 8.01 -14.32
N LEU A 32 5.57 7.97 -15.32
CA LEU A 32 6.76 8.84 -15.37
C LEU A 32 6.41 10.25 -15.88
N PRO A 33 6.79 11.32 -15.15
CA PRO A 33 6.46 12.70 -15.51
C PRO A 33 7.22 13.21 -16.73
N THR A 34 6.73 14.27 -17.37
CA THR A 34 7.53 15.07 -18.33
C THR A 34 8.60 15.92 -17.67
N ASN A 35 8.42 16.31 -16.41
CA ASN A 35 9.34 17.17 -15.66
C ASN A 35 9.38 16.79 -14.17
N SER A 36 10.47 17.14 -13.49
CA SER A 36 10.52 17.07 -12.03
C SER A 36 9.51 18.03 -11.39
N SER A 37 9.03 17.69 -10.20
CA SER A 37 8.14 18.50 -9.37
C SER A 37 8.73 18.72 -7.98
N LEU A 38 8.25 19.74 -7.29
CA LEU A 38 8.62 20.05 -5.90
C LEU A 38 7.36 20.38 -5.12
N SER A 39 7.23 19.84 -3.92
CA SER A 39 6.05 20.02 -3.06
C SER A 39 6.43 20.23 -1.61
N VAL A 40 5.55 20.90 -0.87
CA VAL A 40 5.65 21.04 0.59
C VAL A 40 4.71 20.03 1.23
N THR A 41 5.23 19.24 2.16
CA THR A 41 4.44 18.30 2.99
C THR A 41 3.70 19.06 4.07
N LEU A 42 2.40 18.82 4.22
CA LEU A 42 1.59 19.47 5.25
C LEU A 42 1.64 18.69 6.58
N SER A 43 1.40 19.39 7.68
CA SER A 43 1.36 18.79 9.02
C SER A 43 0.23 17.76 9.12
N GLN A 44 0.53 16.60 9.69
CA GLN A 44 -0.45 15.55 9.98
C GLN A 44 -1.34 15.86 11.19
N SER A 45 -1.08 16.97 11.91
CA SER A 45 -2.02 17.50 12.91
C SER A 45 -3.34 17.94 12.27
N ASP A 46 -3.27 18.39 11.03
CA ASP A 46 -4.40 19.02 10.35
C ASP A 46 -4.97 18.09 9.27
N LEU A 47 -4.10 17.52 8.43
CA LEU A 47 -4.49 16.69 7.29
C LEU A 47 -3.64 15.43 7.20
N ARG A 48 -4.30 14.27 7.23
CA ARG A 48 -3.66 12.95 7.07
C ARG A 48 -4.66 11.93 6.54
N THR A 49 -4.12 10.88 5.94
CA THR A 49 -4.84 9.61 5.72
C THR A 49 -4.36 8.62 6.77
N HIS A 50 -5.29 7.89 7.39
CA HIS A 50 -5.00 6.79 8.29
C HIS A 50 -5.26 5.46 7.57
N THR A 51 -4.27 4.58 7.51
CA THR A 51 -4.39 3.30 6.83
C THR A 51 -3.92 2.18 7.73
N THR A 52 -4.75 1.16 7.88
CA THR A 52 -4.41 -0.10 8.54
C THR A 52 -4.40 -1.23 7.51
N ALA A 53 -3.30 -1.98 7.46
CA ALA A 53 -3.17 -3.17 6.65
C ALA A 53 -3.03 -4.39 7.56
N ALA A 54 -3.78 -5.44 7.28
CA ALA A 54 -3.76 -6.70 7.99
C ALA A 54 -3.61 -7.89 7.04
N CYS A 55 -2.91 -8.93 7.47
CA CYS A 55 -2.81 -10.19 6.74
C CYS A 55 -2.89 -11.40 7.69
N SER A 56 -3.48 -12.50 7.19
CA SER A 56 -3.64 -13.74 7.94
C SER A 56 -3.88 -14.90 6.99
N SER A 57 -3.48 -16.11 7.38
CA SER A 57 -3.83 -17.38 6.72
C SER A 57 -5.31 -17.73 6.82
N THR A 58 -6.06 -17.05 7.70
CA THR A 58 -7.51 -17.26 7.88
C THR A 58 -8.38 -16.37 7.00
N PHE A 59 -7.78 -15.38 6.33
CA PHE A 59 -8.50 -14.53 5.39
C PHE A 59 -8.84 -15.30 4.11
N GLY A 60 -9.87 -14.85 3.39
CA GLY A 60 -10.30 -15.45 2.13
C GLY A 60 -9.24 -15.38 1.01
N SER A 61 -9.62 -15.74 -0.21
CA SER A 61 -8.70 -15.79 -1.35
C SER A 61 -8.17 -14.42 -1.80
N ASP A 62 -8.99 -13.37 -1.68
CA ASP A 62 -8.73 -12.12 -2.39
C ASP A 62 -8.38 -10.95 -1.46
N ASP A 63 -7.38 -10.19 -1.90
CA ASP A 63 -7.01 -8.92 -1.29
C ASP A 63 -8.20 -7.95 -1.36
N ALA A 64 -8.38 -7.14 -0.32
CA ALA A 64 -9.48 -6.17 -0.29
C ALA A 64 -9.04 -4.83 0.30
N LEU A 65 -9.67 -3.77 -0.19
CA LEU A 65 -9.53 -2.40 0.29
C LEU A 65 -10.92 -1.84 0.64
N LEU A 66 -11.06 -1.30 1.85
CA LEU A 66 -12.13 -0.40 2.21
C LEU A 66 -11.56 1.01 2.30
N LEU A 67 -12.18 1.95 1.60
CA LEU A 67 -11.86 3.38 1.65
C LEU A 67 -13.07 4.14 2.16
N ASN A 68 -12.94 4.82 3.30
CA ASN A 68 -14.03 5.54 3.96
C ASN A 68 -15.28 4.68 4.17
N GLY A 69 -15.08 3.42 4.57
CA GLY A 69 -16.15 2.43 4.77
C GLY A 69 -16.71 1.80 3.49
N ALA A 70 -16.30 2.24 2.29
CA ALA A 70 -16.78 1.70 1.02
C ALA A 70 -15.76 0.73 0.39
N PRO A 71 -16.17 -0.48 -0.05
CA PRO A 71 -15.31 -1.39 -0.78
C PRO A 71 -14.77 -0.75 -2.07
N GLN A 72 -13.48 -0.99 -2.36
CA GLN A 72 -12.83 -0.53 -3.58
C GLN A 72 -12.31 -1.71 -4.41
N ASP A 73 -12.38 -1.57 -5.73
CA ASP A 73 -11.78 -2.53 -6.65
C ASP A 73 -10.24 -2.42 -6.59
N VAL A 74 -9.59 -3.52 -6.23
CA VAL A 74 -8.13 -3.63 -6.16
C VAL A 74 -7.52 -4.29 -7.40
N SER A 75 -8.33 -4.75 -8.37
CA SER A 75 -7.85 -5.41 -9.59
C SER A 75 -7.15 -4.46 -10.56
N GLY A 76 -7.33 -3.14 -10.36
CA GLY A 76 -6.71 -2.10 -11.18
C GLY A 76 -5.17 -2.15 -11.18
N ALA A 77 -4.58 -1.87 -12.35
CA ALA A 77 -3.13 -2.00 -12.60
C ALA A 77 -2.25 -1.24 -11.60
N ARG A 78 -2.68 -0.06 -11.13
CA ARG A 78 -1.95 0.75 -10.14
C ARG A 78 -1.82 0.02 -8.81
N THR A 79 -2.93 -0.49 -8.28
CA THR A 79 -2.97 -1.16 -6.97
C THR A 79 -2.22 -2.49 -7.03
N GLN A 80 -2.46 -3.28 -8.09
CA GLN A 80 -1.75 -4.54 -8.30
C GLN A 80 -0.24 -4.37 -8.46
N ALA A 81 0.22 -3.29 -9.12
CA ALA A 81 1.65 -3.00 -9.19
C ALA A 81 2.26 -2.72 -7.81
N CYS A 82 1.55 -1.95 -6.96
CA CYS A 82 1.99 -1.68 -5.60
C CYS A 82 2.05 -2.96 -4.74
N PHE A 83 0.99 -3.77 -4.74
CA PHE A 83 0.95 -5.01 -3.96
C PHE A 83 2.03 -6.00 -4.38
N ARG A 84 2.22 -6.18 -5.70
CA ARG A 84 3.25 -7.08 -6.21
C ARG A 84 4.65 -6.65 -5.79
N GLU A 85 4.97 -5.36 -5.87
CA GLU A 85 6.29 -4.86 -5.48
C GLU A 85 6.54 -5.03 -3.98
N LEU A 86 5.58 -4.65 -3.13
CA LEU A 86 5.70 -4.80 -1.68
C LEU A 86 5.82 -6.28 -1.25
N ARG A 87 5.06 -7.18 -1.88
CA ARG A 87 5.19 -8.63 -1.67
C ARG A 87 6.55 -9.15 -2.11
N SER A 88 7.07 -8.70 -3.25
CA SER A 88 8.41 -9.06 -3.74
C SER A 88 9.50 -8.64 -2.74
N LEU A 89 9.44 -7.39 -2.26
CA LEU A 89 10.37 -6.89 -1.23
C LEU A 89 10.26 -7.71 0.07
N ARG A 90 9.04 -8.04 0.51
CA ARG A 90 8.84 -8.89 1.69
C ARG A 90 9.37 -10.30 1.49
N ALA A 91 9.14 -10.91 0.32
CA ALA A 91 9.65 -12.24 0.00
C ALA A 91 11.19 -12.27 -0.01
N ALA A 92 11.84 -11.20 -0.49
CA ALA A 92 13.29 -11.08 -0.42
C ALA A 92 13.81 -11.05 1.04
N LEU A 93 13.14 -10.32 1.94
CA LEU A 93 13.46 -10.33 3.37
C LEU A 93 13.27 -11.72 3.99
N GLU A 94 12.17 -12.39 3.67
CA GLU A 94 11.86 -13.75 4.16
C GLU A 94 12.80 -14.83 3.63
N ALA A 95 13.40 -14.62 2.45
CA ALA A 95 14.41 -15.49 1.88
C ALA A 95 15.78 -15.28 2.54
N ALA A 96 16.12 -14.03 2.89
CA ALA A 96 17.35 -13.69 3.58
C ALA A 96 17.34 -14.10 5.06
N ASP A 97 16.19 -14.03 5.73
CA ASP A 97 15.99 -14.42 7.12
C ASP A 97 14.81 -15.42 7.26
N PRO A 98 15.11 -16.72 7.34
CA PRO A 98 14.09 -17.76 7.49
C PRO A 98 13.29 -17.69 8.80
N SER A 99 13.76 -16.97 9.82
CA SER A 99 13.05 -16.83 11.11
C SER A 99 11.83 -15.91 11.02
N LEU A 100 11.76 -15.07 9.98
CA LEU A 100 10.65 -14.15 9.77
C LEU A 100 9.36 -14.89 9.39
N PRO A 101 8.19 -14.39 9.85
CA PRO A 101 6.90 -14.95 9.45
C PRO A 101 6.70 -14.80 7.93
N LYS A 102 6.10 -15.79 7.27
CA LYS A 102 5.86 -15.79 5.82
C LYS A 102 4.59 -15.01 5.48
N LEU A 103 4.71 -13.69 5.42
CA LEU A 103 3.62 -12.75 5.17
C LEU A 103 3.44 -12.42 3.68
N SER A 104 4.49 -12.58 2.86
CA SER A 104 4.48 -12.19 1.44
C SER A 104 3.36 -12.82 0.61
N THR A 105 2.88 -14.00 0.99
CA THR A 105 1.83 -14.75 0.29
C THR A 105 0.47 -14.68 0.98
N LEU A 106 0.36 -14.02 2.14
CA LEU A 106 -0.90 -13.94 2.86
C LEU A 106 -1.84 -12.93 2.19
N THR A 107 -3.13 -13.23 2.27
CA THR A 107 -4.19 -12.34 1.81
C THR A 107 -4.19 -11.05 2.64
N LEU A 108 -4.32 -9.92 1.96
CA LEU A 108 -4.26 -8.59 2.54
C LEU A 108 -5.67 -7.98 2.67
N LYS A 109 -6.00 -7.47 3.85
CA LYS A 109 -7.18 -6.64 4.09
C LYS A 109 -6.70 -5.26 4.52
N ILE A 110 -7.09 -4.24 3.77
CA ILE A 110 -6.69 -2.85 4.01
C ILE A 110 -7.94 -2.02 4.31
N VAL A 111 -7.85 -1.18 5.33
CA VAL A 111 -8.84 -0.15 5.62
C VAL A 111 -8.11 1.20 5.61
N SER A 112 -8.66 2.17 4.90
CA SER A 112 -8.16 3.54 4.86
C SER A 112 -9.28 4.54 5.09
N GLU A 113 -9.00 5.55 5.91
CA GLU A 113 -9.91 6.64 6.32
C GLU A 113 -9.20 8.00 6.39
#